data_AF-A0A1Q7PK86-F1
#
_entry.id   AF-A0A1Q7PK86-F1
#
_cell.length_a   1.000
_cell.length_b   1.000
_cell.length_c   1.000
_cell.angle_alpha   90.00
_cell.angle_beta   90.00
_cell.angle_gamma   90.00
#
_symmetry.space_group_name_H-M   'P 1'
#
loop_
_entity.id
_entity.type
_entity.pdbx_description
1 polymer ?
#
loop_
_entity_poly.entity_id
_entity_poly.type
_entity_poly.pdbx_seq_one_letter_code
_entity_poly.pdbx_strand_id
1 'polypeptide(L)'
;MNISVPGIPRPLANYTAAARAGSLVFAAGQLASDFKGGVAAEARLDPAFPYYGSAIKKQTRYVLENLAQTFKAAGTSLSHVVKAQVFQTDLANFSGFDEVWKEFFPAPPPRTTIGTTGLLVPGTLVEIDLIATMPTAAGRAVQSDTPRPLANYSEAVVVGDLVFAAGQLASDFKTGVPREARVDPAFPYYGSDIKRARRWTAW
;
A
#
# COMPACT_ATOMS: atom_id res chain seq x y z
N MET A 1 -16.20 15.48 -5.93
CA MET A 1 -15.87 16.74 -5.23
C MET A 1 -14.43 16.68 -4.75
N ASN A 2 -13.62 17.72 -5.02
CA ASN A 2 -12.23 17.80 -4.54
C ASN A 2 -12.21 18.16 -3.05
N ILE A 3 -11.30 17.53 -2.31
CA ILE A 3 -11.19 17.67 -0.86
C ILE A 3 -9.88 18.41 -0.55
N SER A 4 -10.00 19.66 -0.09
CA SER A 4 -8.87 20.45 0.38
C SER A 4 -8.70 20.25 1.88
N VAL A 5 -7.47 19.97 2.32
CA VAL A 5 -7.15 19.66 3.71
C VAL A 5 -6.14 20.69 4.23
N PRO A 6 -6.51 21.58 5.17
CA PRO A 6 -5.57 22.50 5.79
C PRO A 6 -4.45 21.73 6.50
N GLY A 7 -3.20 22.17 6.35
CA GLY A 7 -2.05 21.59 7.06
C GLY A 7 -1.39 20.37 6.40
N ILE A 8 -2.03 19.73 5.41
CA ILE A 8 -1.37 18.68 4.62
C ILE A 8 -0.49 19.32 3.54
N PRO A 9 0.75 18.84 3.34
CA PRO A 9 1.62 19.31 2.26
C PRO A 9 0.91 19.31 0.91
N ARG A 10 0.99 20.43 0.19
CA ARG A 10 0.48 20.50 -1.18
C ARG A 10 1.48 19.84 -2.12
N PRO A 11 1.05 18.90 -2.96
CA PRO A 11 1.90 18.35 -3.99
C PRO A 11 2.41 19.41 -4.96
N LEU A 12 3.60 19.20 -5.52
CA LEU A 12 4.12 20.02 -6.63
C LEU A 12 3.42 19.70 -7.96
N ALA A 13 2.92 18.47 -8.10
CA ALA A 13 2.19 18.03 -9.28
C ALA A 13 0.69 18.37 -9.18
N ASN A 14 0.03 18.51 -10.33
CA ASN A 14 -1.36 18.94 -10.40
C ASN A 14 -2.35 17.78 -10.12
N TYR A 15 -2.56 17.46 -8.85
CA TYR A 15 -3.57 16.49 -8.41
C TYR A 15 -4.25 16.91 -7.11
N THR A 16 -5.44 16.34 -6.84
CA THR A 16 -6.19 16.58 -5.59
C THR A 16 -5.76 15.59 -4.51
N ALA A 17 -5.72 16.03 -3.25
CA ALA A 17 -5.36 15.14 -2.13
C ALA A 17 -6.34 13.97 -1.97
N ALA A 18 -7.63 14.25 -2.18
CA ALA A 18 -8.65 13.22 -2.32
C ALA A 18 -9.82 13.72 -3.17
N ALA A 19 -10.59 12.77 -3.70
CA ALA A 19 -11.85 13.01 -4.39
C ALA A 19 -12.93 12.08 -3.85
N ARG A 20 -14.12 12.63 -3.64
CA ARG A 20 -15.33 11.84 -3.34
C ARG A 20 -16.16 11.62 -4.59
N ALA A 21 -16.55 10.36 -4.82
CA ALA A 21 -17.50 9.92 -5.83
C ALA A 21 -18.54 8.97 -5.20
N GLY A 22 -19.79 9.44 -5.07
CA GLY A 22 -20.83 8.71 -4.37
C GLY A 22 -20.47 8.45 -2.90
N SER A 23 -20.48 7.18 -2.51
CA SER A 23 -20.10 6.70 -1.18
C SER A 23 -18.61 6.38 -1.03
N LEU A 24 -17.80 6.58 -2.07
CA LEU A 24 -16.36 6.30 -2.05
C LEU A 24 -15.54 7.58 -1.97
N VAL A 25 -14.43 7.52 -1.25
CA VAL A 25 -13.39 8.53 -1.15
C VAL A 25 -12.07 7.91 -1.62
N PHE A 26 -11.50 8.50 -2.66
CA PHE A 26 -10.22 8.10 -3.25
C PHE A 26 -9.17 9.10 -2.80
N ALA A 27 -8.23 8.68 -1.94
CA ALA A 27 -7.07 9.49 -1.61
C ALA A 27 -5.99 9.28 -2.68
N ALA A 28 -5.32 10.36 -3.08
CA ALA A 28 -4.15 10.23 -3.93
C ALA A 28 -2.99 9.56 -3.17
N GLY A 29 -2.08 8.93 -3.91
CA GLY A 29 -0.82 8.42 -3.39
C GLY A 29 -0.09 9.47 -2.55
N GLN A 30 0.20 9.11 -1.30
CA GLN A 30 0.88 9.97 -0.33
C GLN A 30 2.29 9.45 -0.08
N LEU A 31 3.24 10.37 -0.20
CA LEU A 31 4.66 10.18 0.06
C LEU A 31 5.03 10.81 1.40
N ALA A 32 6.16 10.39 1.98
CA ALA A 32 6.68 11.00 3.20
C ALA A 32 7.38 12.34 2.95
N SER A 33 6.75 13.25 2.19
CA SER A 33 7.33 14.50 1.71
C SER A 33 6.53 15.72 2.16
N ASP A 34 7.24 16.81 2.44
CA ASP A 34 6.67 18.14 2.65
C ASP A 34 6.51 18.94 1.35
N PHE A 35 6.95 18.37 0.22
CA PHE A 35 7.04 18.98 -1.11
C PHE A 35 7.83 20.31 -1.17
N LYS A 36 8.64 20.60 -0.16
CA LYS A 36 9.52 21.78 -0.07
C LYS A 36 10.98 21.38 -0.02
N GLY A 37 11.34 20.55 0.96
CA GLY A 37 12.71 20.11 1.21
C GLY A 37 12.98 18.65 0.83
N GLY A 38 11.99 17.91 0.32
CA GLY A 38 12.07 16.47 0.05
C GLY A 38 11.30 15.67 1.09
N VAL A 39 11.93 14.71 1.76
CA VAL A 39 11.30 13.95 2.88
C VAL A 39 10.87 14.93 4.00
N ALA A 40 9.75 14.76 4.70
CA ALA A 40 9.40 15.67 5.80
C ALA A 40 10.37 15.52 7.00
N ALA A 41 10.64 16.58 7.77
CA ALA A 41 11.65 16.58 8.84
C ALA A 41 11.33 15.54 9.94
N GLU A 42 10.06 15.46 10.33
CA GLU A 42 9.46 14.50 11.25
C GLU A 42 9.54 13.04 10.72
N ALA A 43 9.62 12.88 9.41
CA ALA A 43 9.73 11.58 8.73
C ALA A 43 11.18 11.16 8.45
N ARG A 44 12.18 12.02 8.79
CA ARG A 44 13.61 11.74 8.61
C ARG A 44 14.25 11.19 9.89
N LEU A 45 15.33 10.42 9.71
CA LEU A 45 16.28 10.18 10.80
C LEU A 45 17.12 11.43 11.04
N ASP A 46 17.65 11.56 12.26
CA ASP A 46 18.59 12.63 12.57
C ASP A 46 19.87 12.43 11.73
N PRO A 47 20.30 13.42 10.93
CA PRO A 47 21.53 13.31 10.15
C PRO A 47 22.79 13.05 11.00
N ALA A 48 22.81 13.50 12.25
CA ALA A 48 23.90 13.23 13.19
C ALA A 48 23.86 11.78 13.74
N PHE A 49 22.71 11.12 13.69
CA PHE A 49 22.52 9.74 14.17
C PHE A 49 21.77 8.88 13.13
N PRO A 50 22.34 8.68 11.92
CA PRO A 50 21.63 8.09 10.78
C PRO A 50 21.27 6.61 10.96
N TYR A 51 21.83 5.94 11.97
CA TYR A 51 21.55 4.54 12.31
C TYR A 51 20.67 4.39 13.56
N TYR A 52 20.22 5.49 14.16
CA TYR A 52 19.40 5.47 15.37
C TYR A 52 17.92 5.66 15.05
N GLY A 53 17.15 4.58 15.14
CA GLY A 53 15.72 4.53 14.78
C GLY A 53 15.48 3.84 13.44
N SER A 54 14.29 4.00 12.87
CA SER A 54 13.90 3.38 11.61
C SER A 54 13.23 4.38 10.68
N ALA A 55 13.87 4.63 9.53
CA ALA A 55 13.37 5.55 8.52
C ALA A 55 12.02 5.09 7.96
N ILE A 56 11.87 3.81 7.61
CA ILE A 56 10.60 3.27 7.10
C ILE A 56 9.47 3.44 8.11
N LYS A 57 9.71 3.22 9.41
CA LYS A 57 8.67 3.40 10.45
C LYS A 57 8.21 4.85 10.54
N LYS A 58 9.16 5.80 10.55
CA LYS A 58 8.86 7.24 10.57
C LYS A 58 8.07 7.68 9.33
N GLN A 59 8.52 7.27 8.15
CA GLN A 59 7.85 7.62 6.89
C GLN A 59 6.46 6.98 6.78
N THR A 60 6.31 5.72 7.17
CA THR A 60 5.00 5.03 7.17
C THR A 60 4.01 5.75 8.10
N ARG A 61 4.43 6.08 9.32
CA ARG A 61 3.59 6.79 10.29
C ARG A 61 3.15 8.14 9.76
N TYR A 62 4.10 8.91 9.24
CA TYR A 62 3.83 10.23 8.65
C TYR A 62 2.77 10.16 7.53
N VAL A 63 2.94 9.22 6.60
CA VAL A 63 1.99 9.03 5.49
C VAL A 63 0.60 8.65 6.01
N LEU A 64 0.51 7.73 6.97
CA LEU A 64 -0.77 7.30 7.54
C LEU A 64 -1.46 8.40 8.36
N GLU A 65 -0.71 9.25 9.06
CA GLU A 65 -1.25 10.40 9.78
C GLU A 65 -1.81 11.46 8.82
N ASN A 66 -1.11 11.72 7.70
CA ASN A 66 -1.62 12.60 6.64
C ASN A 66 -2.90 12.03 5.98
N LEU A 67 -2.92 10.73 5.70
CA LEU A 67 -4.10 10.06 5.16
C LEU A 67 -5.27 10.08 6.16
N ALA A 68 -5.01 9.93 7.47
CA ALA A 68 -6.03 10.08 8.50
C ALA A 68 -6.65 11.47 8.50
N GLN A 69 -5.83 12.52 8.41
CA GLN A 69 -6.30 13.90 8.30
C GLN A 69 -7.10 14.12 6.99
N THR A 70 -6.66 13.53 5.88
CA THR A 70 -7.34 13.60 4.59
C THR A 70 -8.73 12.98 4.65
N PHE A 71 -8.83 11.76 5.20
CA PHE A 71 -10.12 11.10 5.35
C PHE A 71 -11.03 11.79 6.36
N LYS A 72 -10.48 12.34 7.45
CA LYS A 72 -11.25 13.15 8.40
C LYS A 72 -11.89 14.36 7.72
N ALA A 73 -11.13 15.08 6.88
CA ALA A 73 -11.65 16.21 6.09
C ALA A 73 -12.70 15.77 5.06
N ALA A 74 -12.64 14.52 4.59
CA ALA A 74 -13.64 13.92 3.72
C ALA A 74 -14.93 13.47 4.44
N GLY A 75 -14.97 13.53 5.79
CA GLY A 75 -16.07 13.01 6.59
C GLY A 75 -16.05 11.49 6.76
N THR A 76 -14.87 10.87 6.65
CA THR A 76 -14.63 9.44 6.92
C THR A 76 -13.35 9.25 7.75
N SER A 77 -12.81 8.04 7.83
CA SER A 77 -11.62 7.72 8.62
C SER A 77 -10.87 6.52 8.04
N LEU A 78 -9.67 6.24 8.57
CA LEU A 78 -8.90 5.04 8.21
C LEU A 78 -9.66 3.74 8.49
N SER A 79 -10.57 3.70 9.47
CA SER A 79 -11.37 2.50 9.76
C SER A 79 -12.38 2.14 8.67
N HIS A 80 -12.62 3.05 7.72
CA HIS A 80 -13.49 2.82 6.56
C HIS A 80 -12.71 2.53 5.27
N VAL A 81 -11.39 2.34 5.36
CA VAL A 81 -10.58 1.97 4.19
C VAL A 81 -10.97 0.56 3.73
N VAL A 82 -11.18 0.43 2.42
CA VAL A 82 -11.60 -0.81 1.74
C VAL A 82 -10.60 -1.31 0.71
N LYS A 83 -9.59 -0.50 0.36
CA LYS A 83 -8.46 -0.91 -0.47
C LYS A 83 -7.21 -0.11 -0.11
N ALA A 84 -6.07 -0.79 -0.10
CA ALA A 84 -4.76 -0.18 0.01
C ALA A 84 -3.82 -0.65 -1.12
N GLN A 85 -3.07 0.27 -1.71
CA GLN A 85 -1.90 0.00 -2.55
C GLN A 85 -0.67 0.64 -1.90
N VAL A 86 0.40 -0.15 -1.76
CA VAL A 86 1.62 0.24 -1.07
C VAL A 86 2.80 -0.05 -1.97
N PHE A 87 3.60 0.98 -2.21
CA PHE A 87 4.77 0.92 -3.08
C PHE A 87 6.00 1.20 -2.22
N GLN A 88 6.95 0.27 -2.17
CA GLN A 88 8.20 0.43 -1.42
C GLN A 88 9.40 0.44 -2.36
N THR A 89 10.40 1.26 -2.08
CA THR A 89 11.64 1.28 -2.87
C THR A 89 12.54 0.07 -2.60
N ASP A 90 12.36 -0.58 -1.43
CA ASP A 90 13.10 -1.78 -1.04
C ASP A 90 12.24 -2.62 -0.08
N LEU A 91 11.95 -3.86 -0.47
CA LEU A 91 11.14 -4.80 0.30
C LEU A 91 11.83 -5.31 1.57
N ALA A 92 13.13 -5.07 1.76
CA ALA A 92 13.79 -5.29 3.06
C ALA A 92 13.16 -4.43 4.17
N ASN A 93 12.50 -3.32 3.81
CA ASN A 93 11.79 -2.45 4.74
C ASN A 93 10.41 -2.99 5.17
N PHE A 94 9.92 -4.07 4.55
CA PHE A 94 8.55 -4.54 4.73
C PHE A 94 8.20 -4.80 6.20
N SER A 95 9.10 -5.41 6.97
CA SER A 95 8.86 -5.68 8.40
C SER A 95 8.62 -4.40 9.19
N GLY A 96 9.46 -3.39 9.00
CA GLY A 96 9.33 -2.11 9.70
C GLY A 96 8.05 -1.35 9.29
N PHE A 97 7.69 -1.40 8.02
CA PHE A 97 6.40 -0.90 7.54
C PHE A 97 5.22 -1.63 8.20
N ASP A 98 5.24 -2.96 8.23
CA ASP A 98 4.11 -3.77 8.71
C ASP A 98 3.88 -3.62 10.21
N GLU A 99 4.94 -3.39 11.00
CA GLU A 99 4.84 -3.04 12.41
C GLU A 99 4.01 -1.77 12.64
N VAL A 100 4.29 -0.68 11.91
CA VAL A 100 3.51 0.56 12.01
C VAL A 100 2.11 0.37 11.42
N TRP A 101 1.99 -0.34 10.30
CA TRP A 101 0.72 -0.59 9.64
C TRP A 101 -0.32 -1.21 10.59
N LYS A 102 0.10 -2.19 11.41
CA LYS A 102 -0.75 -2.87 12.40
C LYS A 102 -1.30 -1.94 13.47
N GLU A 103 -0.60 -0.85 13.81
CA GLU A 103 -1.07 0.15 14.77
C GLU A 103 -2.27 0.93 14.23
N PHE A 104 -2.27 1.23 12.92
CA PHE A 104 -3.33 2.00 12.26
C PHE A 104 -4.49 1.12 11.77
N PHE A 105 -4.22 -0.16 11.50
CA PHE A 105 -5.20 -1.10 10.97
C PHE A 105 -5.22 -2.43 11.74
N PRO A 106 -5.87 -2.47 12.92
CA PRO A 106 -6.10 -3.73 13.64
C PRO A 106 -6.87 -4.76 12.80
N ALA A 107 -7.87 -4.30 12.06
CA ALA A 107 -8.53 -5.04 10.98
C ALA A 107 -8.11 -4.41 9.64
N PRO A 108 -7.25 -5.08 8.85
CA PRO A 108 -6.61 -4.45 7.70
C PRO A 108 -7.54 -4.44 6.49
N PRO A 109 -7.48 -3.42 5.65
CA PRO A 109 -8.12 -3.46 4.35
C PRO A 109 -7.40 -4.45 3.42
N PRO A 110 -8.08 -4.92 2.36
CA PRO A 110 -7.43 -5.57 1.23
C PRO A 110 -6.24 -4.75 0.72
N ARG A 111 -5.04 -5.34 0.75
CA ARG A 111 -3.77 -4.63 0.49
C ARG A 111 -3.01 -5.29 -0.66
N THR A 112 -2.34 -4.45 -1.44
CA THR A 112 -1.30 -4.88 -2.39
C THR A 112 -0.01 -4.14 -2.01
N THR A 113 1.08 -4.87 -1.78
CA THR A 113 2.39 -4.27 -1.50
C THR A 113 3.40 -4.78 -2.52
N ILE A 114 4.09 -3.87 -3.21
CA ILE A 114 5.11 -4.21 -4.21
C ILE A 114 6.39 -3.39 -4.02
N GLY A 115 7.50 -3.94 -4.50
CA GLY A 115 8.73 -3.19 -4.70
C GLY A 115 8.67 -2.36 -5.99
N THR A 116 9.26 -1.17 -5.98
CA THR A 116 9.42 -0.31 -7.17
C THR A 116 10.88 0.08 -7.35
N THR A 117 11.22 0.63 -8.52
CA THR A 117 12.59 1.14 -8.80
C THR A 117 12.82 2.56 -8.28
N GLY A 118 11.79 3.21 -7.72
CA GLY A 118 11.86 4.59 -7.25
C GLY A 118 10.49 5.21 -7.00
N LEU A 119 10.50 6.37 -6.33
CA LEU A 119 9.33 7.19 -6.03
C LEU A 119 9.61 8.64 -6.48
N LEU A 120 8.56 9.45 -6.59
CA LEU A 120 8.65 10.81 -7.16
C LEU A 120 9.61 11.73 -6.39
N VAL A 121 9.72 11.57 -5.08
CA VAL A 121 10.59 12.39 -4.22
C VAL A 121 11.79 11.57 -3.75
N PRO A 122 13.03 11.98 -4.08
CA PRO A 122 14.22 11.28 -3.61
C PRO A 122 14.25 11.12 -2.08
N GLY A 123 14.61 9.91 -1.62
CA GLY A 123 14.70 9.57 -0.19
C GLY A 123 13.39 9.14 0.46
N THR A 124 12.24 9.27 -0.21
CA THR A 124 11.02 8.59 0.23
C THR A 124 11.12 7.10 -0.07
N LEU A 125 10.74 6.28 0.91
CA LEU A 125 10.86 4.82 0.92
C LEU A 125 9.52 4.11 0.68
N VAL A 126 8.42 4.83 0.90
CA VAL A 126 7.06 4.30 0.79
C VAL A 126 6.10 5.34 0.21
N GLU A 127 5.21 4.88 -0.67
CA GLU A 127 4.01 5.59 -1.11
C GLU A 127 2.78 4.73 -0.80
N ILE A 128 1.72 5.36 -0.27
CA ILE A 128 0.48 4.68 0.11
C ILE A 128 -0.71 5.37 -0.56
N ASP A 129 -1.52 4.58 -1.28
CA ASP A 129 -2.78 4.97 -1.90
C ASP A 129 -3.92 4.18 -1.22
N LEU A 130 -4.96 4.89 -0.78
CA LEU A 130 -6.08 4.33 -0.03
C LEU A 130 -7.42 4.74 -0.63
N ILE A 131 -8.35 3.78 -0.67
CA ILE A 131 -9.76 4.00 -0.98
C ILE A 131 -10.56 3.70 0.28
N ALA A 132 -11.43 4.63 0.68
CA ALA A 132 -12.34 4.48 1.82
C ALA A 132 -13.80 4.66 1.41
N THR A 133 -14.72 4.12 2.21
CA THR A 133 -16.14 4.43 2.11
C THR A 133 -16.53 5.58 3.02
N MET A 134 -17.64 6.23 2.73
CA MET A 134 -18.34 7.06 3.72
C MET A 134 -18.93 6.14 4.81
N PRO A 135 -19.07 6.63 6.05
CA PRO A 135 -19.62 5.82 7.16
C PRO A 135 -21.01 5.22 6.88
N THR A 136 -21.79 5.83 5.98
CA THR A 136 -23.11 5.36 5.55
C THR A 136 -23.08 4.16 4.60
N ALA A 137 -21.91 3.72 4.12
CA ALA A 137 -21.74 2.60 3.21
C ALA A 137 -20.69 1.62 3.76
N ALA A 138 -21.08 0.84 4.76
CA ALA A 138 -20.17 -0.12 5.40
C ALA A 138 -19.69 -1.19 4.41
N GLY A 139 -18.38 -1.46 4.43
CA GLY A 139 -17.80 -2.58 3.72
C GLY A 139 -17.97 -3.89 4.49
N ARG A 140 -18.21 -4.99 3.78
CA ARG A 140 -18.23 -6.34 4.34
C ARG A 140 -16.97 -7.09 3.93
N ALA A 141 -16.16 -7.50 4.90
CA ALA A 141 -15.02 -8.36 4.64
C ALA A 141 -15.47 -9.71 4.04
N VAL A 142 -14.68 -10.22 3.11
CA VAL A 142 -14.84 -11.53 2.48
C VAL A 142 -13.77 -12.45 3.02
N GLN A 143 -14.17 -13.69 3.26
CA GLN A 143 -13.28 -14.77 3.61
C GLN A 143 -13.63 -15.98 2.74
N SER A 144 -12.62 -16.67 2.23
CA SER A 144 -12.72 -17.88 1.43
C SER A 144 -11.79 -18.96 1.99
N ASP A 145 -11.73 -20.10 1.30
CA ASP A 145 -10.86 -21.23 1.66
C ASP A 145 -9.42 -21.06 1.13
N THR A 146 -9.03 -19.86 0.71
CA THR A 146 -7.68 -19.59 0.19
C THR A 146 -6.60 -19.64 1.27
N PRO A 147 -5.35 -20.02 0.93
CA PRO A 147 -4.24 -19.98 1.87
C PRO A 147 -4.06 -18.59 2.48
N ARG A 148 -3.91 -18.53 3.80
CA ARG A 148 -3.75 -17.26 4.52
C ARG A 148 -2.30 -16.80 4.53
N PRO A 149 -2.02 -15.52 4.22
CA PRO A 149 -0.71 -14.94 4.42
C PRO A 149 -0.28 -14.95 5.90
N LEU A 150 1.04 -14.88 6.10
CA LEU A 150 1.63 -14.69 7.44
C LEU A 150 1.37 -13.29 8.02
N ALA A 151 1.01 -12.32 7.19
CA ALA A 151 0.68 -10.97 7.59
C ALA A 151 -0.82 -10.83 7.94
N ASN A 152 -1.17 -9.77 8.70
CA ASN A 152 -2.56 -9.41 8.94
C ASN A 152 -3.23 -9.11 7.58
N TYR A 153 -4.32 -9.81 7.26
CA TYR A 153 -4.80 -9.90 5.87
C TYR A 153 -6.33 -9.99 5.78
N SER A 154 -6.87 -9.27 4.79
CA SER A 154 -8.26 -9.36 4.34
C SER A 154 -8.26 -9.67 2.84
N GLU A 155 -8.94 -10.73 2.43
CA GLU A 155 -8.95 -11.19 1.03
C GLU A 155 -9.65 -10.23 0.09
N ALA A 156 -10.83 -9.77 0.50
CA ALA A 156 -11.57 -8.74 -0.20
C ALA A 156 -12.54 -8.03 0.74
N VAL A 157 -13.04 -6.87 0.30
CA VAL A 157 -14.16 -6.17 0.93
C VAL A 157 -15.22 -5.88 -0.13
N VAL A 158 -16.48 -6.15 0.18
CA VAL A 158 -17.64 -5.81 -0.67
C VAL A 158 -18.28 -4.52 -0.19
N VAL A 159 -18.56 -3.59 -1.10
CA VAL A 159 -19.30 -2.35 -0.84
C VAL A 159 -20.36 -2.17 -1.92
N GLY A 160 -21.63 -2.41 -1.58
CA GLY A 160 -22.69 -2.49 -2.59
C GLY A 160 -22.34 -3.54 -3.64
N ASP A 161 -22.29 -3.14 -4.92
CA ASP A 161 -21.98 -4.02 -6.06
C ASP A 161 -20.47 -4.09 -6.39
N LEU A 162 -19.62 -3.42 -5.60
CA LEU A 162 -18.17 -3.40 -5.82
C LEU A 162 -17.45 -4.40 -4.92
N VAL A 163 -16.42 -5.04 -5.47
CA VAL A 163 -15.50 -5.92 -4.74
C VAL A 163 -14.09 -5.36 -4.82
N PHE A 164 -13.48 -5.10 -3.66
CA PHE A 164 -12.10 -4.66 -3.52
C PHE A 164 -11.24 -5.84 -3.07
N ALA A 165 -10.54 -6.47 -4.01
CA ALA A 165 -9.69 -7.63 -3.72
C ALA A 165 -8.27 -7.22 -3.28
N ALA A 166 -7.64 -8.04 -2.44
CA ALA A 166 -6.23 -7.92 -2.09
C ALA A 166 -5.34 -8.44 -3.22
N GLY A 167 -4.09 -7.98 -3.23
CA GLY A 167 -3.08 -8.54 -4.13
C GLY A 167 -2.87 -10.02 -3.83
N GLN A 168 -2.98 -10.86 -4.86
CA GLN A 168 -2.70 -12.28 -4.74
C GLN A 168 -1.26 -12.56 -5.16
N LEU A 169 -0.59 -13.40 -4.40
CA LEU A 169 0.69 -14.00 -4.77
C LEU A 169 0.43 -15.45 -5.15
N ALA A 170 1.18 -15.97 -6.12
CA ALA A 170 1.24 -17.40 -6.37
C ALA A 170 2.07 -18.07 -5.26
N SER A 171 1.55 -18.04 -4.02
CA SER A 171 2.23 -18.52 -2.83
C SER A 171 1.25 -19.30 -1.95
N ASP A 172 1.70 -20.41 -1.36
CA ASP A 172 0.97 -21.13 -0.31
C ASP A 172 1.22 -20.54 1.08
N PHE A 173 2.08 -19.52 1.18
CA PHE A 173 2.56 -18.87 2.41
C PHE A 173 3.24 -19.81 3.43
N LYS A 174 3.58 -21.05 3.01
CA LYS A 174 4.29 -22.06 3.80
C LYS A 174 5.64 -22.40 3.17
N THR A 175 5.65 -22.70 1.88
CA THR A 175 6.82 -23.09 1.08
C THR A 175 7.17 -22.08 -0.01
N GLY A 176 6.37 -21.01 -0.15
CA GLY A 176 6.49 -20.00 -1.20
C GLY A 176 5.65 -20.40 -2.40
N VAL A 177 6.21 -20.38 -3.60
CA VAL A 177 5.49 -20.83 -4.81
C VAL A 177 5.17 -22.32 -4.69
N PRO A 178 3.90 -22.76 -4.80
CA PRO A 178 3.53 -24.19 -4.72
C PRO A 178 4.25 -25.03 -5.77
N ARG A 179 4.51 -26.33 -5.50
CA ARG A 179 5.26 -27.20 -6.42
C ARG A 179 4.59 -27.33 -7.79
N GLU A 180 3.26 -27.42 -7.81
CA GLU A 180 2.43 -27.47 -9.02
C GLU A 180 2.51 -26.18 -9.85
N ALA A 181 2.92 -25.07 -9.23
CA ALA A 181 3.14 -23.79 -9.88
C ALA A 181 4.61 -23.55 -10.25
N ARG A 182 5.49 -24.54 -10.05
CA ARG A 182 6.91 -24.56 -10.48
C ARG A 182 7.10 -25.44 -11.71
N VAL A 183 8.18 -25.21 -12.46
CA VAL A 183 8.61 -26.09 -13.54
C VAL A 183 9.16 -27.40 -12.95
N ASP A 184 8.73 -28.54 -13.49
CA ASP A 184 9.31 -29.83 -13.13
C ASP A 184 10.76 -29.91 -13.64
N PRO A 185 11.77 -30.15 -12.77
CA PRO A 185 13.17 -30.24 -13.18
C PRO A 185 13.44 -31.32 -14.24
N ALA A 186 12.62 -32.39 -14.30
CA ALA A 186 12.72 -33.45 -15.29
C ALA A 186 12.08 -33.09 -16.64
N PHE A 187 11.21 -32.08 -16.67
CA PHE A 187 10.49 -31.64 -17.88
C PHE A 187 10.50 -30.11 -18.03
N PRO A 188 11.68 -29.47 -18.20
CA PRO A 188 11.85 -28.02 -18.08
C PRO A 188 11.11 -27.16 -19.13
N TYR A 189 10.51 -27.78 -20.14
CA TYR A 189 9.75 -27.13 -21.20
C TYR A 189 8.23 -27.22 -21.03
N TYR A 190 7.75 -27.96 -20.01
CA TYR A 190 6.34 -28.15 -19.67
C TYR A 190 6.11 -27.76 -18.19
N GLY A 191 4.99 -27.12 -17.86
CA GLY A 191 4.76 -26.52 -16.54
C GLY A 191 5.21 -25.05 -16.41
N SER A 192 4.91 -24.39 -15.30
CA SER A 192 4.99 -22.92 -15.16
C SER A 192 6.02 -22.48 -14.14
N ASP A 193 6.78 -21.42 -14.45
CA ASP A 193 7.42 -20.44 -13.55
C ASP A 193 7.43 -19.08 -14.30
N ILE A 194 6.22 -18.59 -14.68
CA ILE A 194 5.98 -17.60 -15.76
C ILE A 194 6.69 -18.04 -17.04
N LYS A 195 6.07 -18.93 -17.83
CA LYS A 195 6.67 -19.49 -19.06
C LYS A 195 7.24 -18.37 -19.95
N ARG A 196 8.58 -18.21 -19.91
CA ARG A 196 9.45 -17.26 -20.65
C ARG A 196 9.54 -15.82 -20.11
N ALA A 197 10.45 -15.59 -19.16
CA ALA A 197 11.30 -14.41 -19.23
C ALA A 197 12.26 -14.51 -20.46
N ARG A 198 11.73 -14.49 -21.70
CA ARG A 198 12.49 -14.32 -22.95
C ARG A 198 11.60 -13.77 -24.07
N ARG A 199 11.60 -12.45 -24.22
CA ARG A 199 12.08 -11.71 -25.41
C ARG A 199 11.82 -10.21 -25.24
N TRP A 200 12.80 -9.50 -24.70
CA TRP A 200 13.05 -8.09 -25.03
C TRP A 200 14.52 -7.97 -25.42
N THR A 201 14.80 -8.26 -26.68
CA THR A 201 15.96 -7.75 -27.41
C THR A 201 15.41 -7.04 -28.64
N ALA A 202 15.72 -5.75 -28.75
CA ALA A 202 15.46 -4.81 -29.83
C ALA A 202 13.98 -4.43 -30.08
N TRP A 203 13.64 -3.15 -29.93
CA TRP A 203 13.89 -2.10 -30.94
C TRP A 203 14.36 -0.82 -30.25
#